data_AF-A0A4Q3IQ55-F1
#
_entry.id   AF-A0A4Q3IQ55-F1
#
_cell.length_a   1.000
_cell.length_b   1.000
_cell.length_c   1.000
_cell.angle_alpha   90.00
_cell.angle_beta   90.00
_cell.angle_gamma   90.00
#
_symmetry.space_group_name_H-M   'P 1'
#
loop_
_entity.id
_entity.type
_entity.pdbx_description
1 polymer ?
#
loop_
_entity_poly.entity_id
_entity_poly.type
_entity_poly.pdbx_seq_one_letter_code
_entity_poly.pdbx_strand_id
1 'polypeptide(L)' 'MLRFALTRILMSVPTLLIVSVSVFGLIRLIPGDPASLMLGDLATPASIADLQARLGLDQSVPVQFGIWFGNLLK' A
#
# COMPACT_ATOMS: atom_id res chain seq x y z
N MET A 1 -1.00 -1.35 35.29
CA MET A 1 -0.41 -2.19 34.23
C MET A 1 -1.12 -2.05 32.89
N LEU A 2 -2.43 -2.36 32.77
CA LEU A 2 -3.17 -2.27 31.48
C LEU A 2 -3.18 -0.86 30.85
N ARG A 3 -3.47 0.18 31.64
CA ARG A 3 -3.42 1.58 31.17
C ARG A 3 -2.03 1.97 30.63
N PHE A 4 -0.96 1.52 31.30
CA PHE A 4 0.41 1.76 30.87
C PHE A 4 0.74 1.05 29.54
N ALA A 5 0.30 -0.21 29.38
CA ALA A 5 0.45 -0.94 28.12
C ALA A 5 -0.31 -0.27 26.97
N LEU A 6 -1.55 0.16 27.19
CA LEU A 6 -2.38 0.86 26.20
C LEU A 6 -1.75 2.19 25.76
N THR A 7 -1.28 3.01 26.70
CA THR A 7 -0.60 4.27 26.38
C THR A 7 0.65 4.01 25.53
N ARG A 8 1.40 2.96 25.82
CA ARG A 8 2.63 2.61 25.09
C ARG A 8 2.33 2.16 23.66
N ILE A 9 1.27 1.39 23.46
CA ILE A 9 0.81 0.99 22.12
C ILE A 9 0.31 2.22 21.35
N LEU A 10 -0.51 3.07 21.96
CA LEU A 10 -0.99 4.30 21.33
C LEU A 10 0.15 5.21 20.89
N MET A 11 1.19 5.33 21.71
CA MET A 11 2.39 6.12 21.39
C MET A 11 3.19 5.56 20.22
N SER A 12 3.07 4.27 19.90
CA SER A 12 3.72 3.67 18.72
C SER A 12 2.95 3.92 17.42
N VAL A 13 1.65 4.22 17.50
CA VAL A 13 0.79 4.43 16.32
C VAL A 13 1.30 5.54 15.40
N PRO A 14 1.69 6.74 15.89
CA PRO A 14 2.23 7.79 15.02
C PRO A 14 3.51 7.35 14.28
N THR A 15 4.41 6.65 14.97
CA THR A 15 5.65 6.15 14.37
C THR A 15 5.35 5.14 13.28
N LEU A 16 4.46 4.18 13.54
CA LEU A 16 4.03 3.19 12.56
C LEU A 16 3.37 3.86 11.35
N LEU A 17 2.53 4.87 11.57
CA LEU A 17 1.86 5.60 10.50
C LEU A 17 2.87 6.35 9.62
N ILE A 18 3.86 7.03 10.21
CA ILE A 18 4.93 7.69 9.46
C ILE A 18 5.71 6.68 8.61
N VAL A 19 6.07 5.54 9.19
CA VAL A 19 6.79 4.48 8.48
C VAL A 19 5.94 3.91 7.34
N SER A 20 4.65 3.62 7.58
CA SER A 20 3.72 3.13 6.56
C SER A 20 3.57 4.11 5.39
N VAL A 21 3.38 5.40 5.67
CA VAL A 21 3.30 6.44 4.62
C VAL A 21 4.62 6.55 3.86
N SER A 22 5.76 6.48 4.57
CA SER A 22 7.09 6.53 3.96
C SER A 22 7.32 5.35 3.02
N VAL A 23 7.04 4.13 3.46
CA VAL A 23 7.18 2.90 2.65
C VAL A 23 6.27 2.95 1.43
N PHE A 24 5.00 3.33 1.60
CA PHE A 24 4.07 3.48 0.49
C PHE A 24 4.57 4.52 -0.53
N GLY A 25 5.05 5.66 -0.05
CA GLY A 25 5.65 6.70 -0.90
C GLY A 25 6.87 6.20 -1.66
N LEU A 26 7.77 5.49 -0.99
CA LEU A 26 8.98 4.91 -1.60
C LEU A 26 8.65 3.90 -2.69
N ILE A 27 7.69 3.01 -2.45
CA ILE A 27 7.24 2.03 -3.47
C ILE A 27 6.69 2.76 -4.69
N ARG A 28 5.91 3.83 -4.49
CA ARG A 28 5.32 4.61 -5.58
C ARG A 28 6.32 5.48 -6.34
N LEU A 29 7.48 5.77 -5.74
CA LEU A 29 8.58 6.46 -6.41
C LEU A 29 9.35 5.54 -7.37
N ILE A 30 9.18 4.21 -7.25
CA ILE A 30 9.80 3.27 -8.18
C ILE A 30 9.16 3.51 -9.57
N PRO A 31 9.96 3.89 -10.57
CA PRO A 31 9.43 4.11 -11.91
C PRO A 31 9.03 2.77 -12.54
N GLY A 32 7.77 2.68 -12.97
CA GLY A 32 7.21 1.48 -13.56
C GLY A 32 5.76 1.27 -13.10
N ASP A 33 4.96 0.63 -13.94
CA ASP A 33 3.61 0.24 -13.56
C ASP A 33 3.65 -1.08 -12.77
N PRO A 34 3.23 -1.12 -11.49
CA PRO A 34 3.28 -2.32 -10.68
C PRO A 34 2.49 -3.47 -11.30
N ALA A 35 1.38 -3.20 -12.00
CA ALA A 35 0.63 -4.25 -12.70
C ALA A 35 1.45 -4.87 -13.83
N SER A 36 2.15 -4.04 -14.62
CA SER A 36 3.08 -4.50 -15.65
C SER A 36 4.25 -5.32 -15.07
N LEU A 37 4.81 -4.90 -13.94
CA LEU A 37 5.90 -5.63 -13.27
C LEU A 37 5.44 -6.98 -12.71
N MET A 38 4.21 -7.07 -12.21
CA MET A 38 3.63 -8.31 -11.67
C MET A 38 3.26 -9.32 -12.76
N LEU A 39 2.83 -8.84 -13.94
CA LEU A 39 2.47 -9.69 -15.08
C LEU A 39 3.68 -10.13 -15.92
N GLY A 40 4.78 -9.39 -15.85
CA GLY A 40 6.02 -9.69 -16.56
C GLY A 40 5.90 -9.56 -18.09
N ASP A 41 6.74 -10.27 -18.82
CA ASP A 41 6.87 -10.12 -20.28
C ASP A 41 5.64 -10.53 -21.10
N LEU A 42 4.69 -11.23 -20.49
CA LEU A 42 3.42 -11.65 -21.12
C LEU A 42 2.27 -10.66 -20.85
N ALA A 43 2.55 -9.50 -20.27
CA ALA A 43 1.54 -8.50 -19.93
C ALA A 43 0.89 -7.93 -21.20
N THR A 44 -0.36 -8.30 -21.44
CA THR A 44 -1.20 -7.62 -22.44
C THR A 44 -1.80 -6.34 -21.85
N PRO A 45 -2.10 -5.31 -22.67
CA PRO A 45 -2.75 -4.11 -22.18
C PRO A 45 -4.08 -4.39 -21.44
N ALA A 46 -4.83 -5.39 -21.90
CA ALA A 46 -6.08 -5.82 -21.27
C ALA A 46 -5.84 -6.46 -19.90
N SER A 47 -4.84 -7.33 -19.75
CA SER A 47 -4.51 -7.94 -18.46
C SER A 47 -3.94 -6.92 -17.48
N ILE A 48 -3.19 -5.92 -17.95
CA ILE A 48 -2.68 -4.83 -17.11
C ILE A 48 -3.85 -4.02 -16.55
N ALA A 49 -4.79 -3.59 -17.40
CA ALA A 49 -5.95 -2.81 -16.97
C ALA A 49 -6.85 -3.59 -15.99
N ASP A 50 -7.08 -4.88 -16.23
CA ASP A 50 -7.83 -5.74 -15.31
C ASP A 50 -7.11 -5.87 -13.95
N LEU A 51 -5.79 -6.05 -13.97
CA LEU A 51 -5.00 -6.14 -12.74
C LEU A 51 -4.95 -4.79 -11.99
N GLN A 52 -4.83 -3.67 -12.69
CA GLN A 52 -4.88 -2.34 -12.11
C GLN A 52 -6.20 -2.11 -11.39
N ALA A 53 -7.33 -2.44 -12.02
CA ALA A 53 -8.65 -2.31 -11.42
C ALA A 53 -8.82 -3.23 -10.19
N ARG A 54 -8.33 -4.48 -10.26
CA ARG A 54 -8.38 -5.43 -9.13
C ARG A 54 -7.55 -5.00 -7.94
N LEU A 55 -6.38 -4.41 -8.19
CA LEU A 55 -5.48 -3.92 -7.15
C LEU A 55 -5.81 -2.49 -6.71
N GLY A 56 -6.75 -1.81 -7.38
CA GLY A 56 -7.11 -0.42 -7.14
C GLY A 56 -6.02 0.58 -7.52
N LEU A 57 -5.09 0.20 -8.40
CA LEU A 57 -3.98 1.04 -8.87
C LEU A 57 -4.46 2.21 -9.75
N ASP A 58 -5.68 2.11 -10.27
CA ASP A 58 -6.41 3.13 -11.03
C ASP A 58 -7.12 4.17 -10.12
N GLN A 59 -7.18 3.93 -8.81
CA GLN A 59 -7.87 4.80 -7.84
C GLN A 59 -7.00 5.99 -7.39
N SER A 60 -7.63 6.96 -6.71
CA SER A 60 -6.90 8.08 -6.10
C SER A 60 -5.87 7.62 -5.05
N VAL A 61 -4.81 8.40 -4.86
CA VAL A 61 -3.70 8.08 -3.93
C VAL A 61 -4.16 7.72 -2.52
N PRO A 62 -5.12 8.43 -1.90
CA PRO A 62 -5.59 8.07 -0.57
C PRO A 62 -6.28 6.70 -0.53
N VAL A 63 -7.00 6.35 -1.61
CA VAL A 63 -7.68 5.05 -1.73
C VAL A 63 -6.64 3.94 -1.90
N GLN A 64 -5.63 4.14 -2.75
CA GLN A 64 -4.51 3.20 -2.90
C GLN A 64 -3.78 2.93 -1.58
N PHE A 65 -3.51 4.00 -0.81
CA PHE A 65 -2.91 3.87 0.52
C PHE A 65 -3.79 3.05 1.46
N GLY A 66 -5.10 3.31 1.47
CA GLY A 66 -6.06 2.55 2.29
C GLY A 66 -6.11 1.06 1.92
N ILE A 67 -6.13 0.73 0.62
CA ILE A 67 -6.09 -0.65 0.12
C ILE A 67 -4.77 -1.33 0.53
N TRP A 68 -3.64 -0.67 0.28
CA TRP A 68 -2.31 -1.19 0.62
C TRP A 68 -2.16 -1.41 2.13
N PHE A 69 -2.57 -0.43 2.94
CA PHE A 69 -2.50 -0.50 4.40
C PHE A 69 -3.45 -1.58 4.96
N GLY A 70 -4.64 -1.72 4.39
CA GLY A 70 -5.56 -2.80 4.74
C GLY A 70 -5.01 -4.18 4.42
N ASN A 71 -4.25 -4.32 3.32
CA ASN A 71 -3.56 -5.57 2.98
C ASN A 71 -2.33 -5.82 3.86
N LEU A 72 -1.68 -4.78 4.40
CA LEU A 72 -0.58 -4.91 5.36
C LEU A 72 -1.02 -5.45 6.73
N LEU A 73 -2.27 -5.17 7.12
CA LEU A 73 -2.84 -5.59 8.41
C LEU A 73 -3.49 -6.98 8.38
N LYS A 74 -3.72 -7.55 7.20
CA LYS A 74 -4.22 -8.92 7.01
C LYS A 74 -3.09 -9.92 7.14
#